data_AF-A0A7U6KQ93-F1
#
_entry.id   AF-A0A7U6KQ93-F1
#
_cell.length_a   1.000
_cell.length_b   1.000
_cell.length_c   1.000
_cell.angle_alpha   90.00
_cell.angle_beta   90.00
_cell.angle_gamma   90.00
#
_symmetry.space_group_name_H-M   'P 1'
#
loop_
_entity.id
_entity.type
_entity.pdbx_description
1 polymer ?
#
loop_
_entity_poly.entity_id
_entity_poly.type
_entity_poly.pdbx_seq_one_letter_code
_entity_poly.pdbx_strand_id
1 'polypeptide(L)'
;MAETVALWARWPVLAGIIFLSFLSLYRLAPNRDAVALKKLVPGATLATILWIILSVLFSIYVQNFNNYSAEFGALSAAVVIMLWLYYSAFVVAFGAIFNSEAIDNAKPYAVRVY
;
A
#
# COMPACT_ATOMS: atom_id res chain seq x y z
N MET A 1 7.10 -29.14 14.31
CA MET A 1 7.81 -27.90 14.70
C MET A 1 8.22 -27.05 13.49
N ALA A 2 8.83 -27.62 12.44
CA ALA A 2 9.22 -26.86 11.23
C ALA A 2 8.03 -26.23 10.48
N GLU A 3 6.91 -26.94 10.36
CA GLU A 3 5.70 -26.45 9.67
C GLU A 3 5.07 -25.25 10.38
N THR A 4 5.09 -25.25 11.72
CA THR A 4 4.57 -24.14 12.52
C THR A 4 5.41 -22.89 12.28
N VAL A 5 6.74 -22.99 12.35
CA VAL A 5 7.64 -21.86 12.08
C VAL A 5 7.44 -21.28 10.67
N ALA A 6 7.24 -22.14 9.67
CA ALA A 6 6.98 -21.71 8.30
C ALA A 6 5.66 -20.92 8.16
N LEU A 7 4.60 -21.34 8.87
CA LEU A 7 3.30 -20.65 8.86
C LEU A 7 3.39 -19.25 9.49
N TRP A 8 4.13 -19.11 10.59
CA TRP A 8 4.31 -17.82 11.26
C TRP A 8 5.28 -16.91 10.51
N ALA A 9 6.33 -17.44 9.89
CA ALA A 9 7.29 -16.67 9.10
C ALA A 9 6.70 -16.12 7.79
N ARG A 10 5.63 -16.73 7.26
CA ARG A 10 4.96 -16.30 6.04
C ARG A 10 4.49 -14.84 6.12
N TRP A 11 3.78 -14.46 7.18
CA TRP A 11 3.23 -13.11 7.35
C TRP A 11 4.27 -11.98 7.34
N PRO A 12 5.37 -12.04 8.13
CA PRO A 12 6.40 -11.02 8.08
C PRO A 12 7.17 -11.00 6.75
N VAL A 13 7.37 -12.15 6.10
CA VAL A 13 7.97 -12.20 4.75
C VAL A 13 7.09 -11.48 3.73
N LEU A 14 5.78 -11.73 3.74
CA LEU A 14 4.83 -11.01 2.88
C LEU A 14 4.83 -9.51 3.16
N ALA A 15 4.79 -9.11 4.43
CA ALA A 15 4.86 -7.69 4.80
C ALA A 15 6.17 -7.04 4.31
N GLY A 16 7.30 -7.74 4.41
CA GLY A 16 8.59 -7.29 3.90
C GLY A 16 8.60 -7.10 2.37
N ILE A 17 8.01 -8.03 1.63
CA ILE A 17 7.90 -7.94 0.16
C ILE A 17 7.02 -6.74 -0.25
N ILE A 18 5.89 -6.55 0.42
CA ILE A 18 4.99 -5.41 0.16
C ILE A 18 5.70 -4.09 0.46
N PHE A 19 6.40 -4.02 1.61
CA PHE A 19 7.18 -2.86 1.99
C PHE A 19 8.27 -2.52 0.96
N LEU A 20 9.03 -3.52 0.50
CA LEU A 20 10.04 -3.35 -0.54
C LEU A 20 9.44 -2.89 -1.88
N SER A 21 8.24 -3.39 -2.20
CA SER A 21 7.51 -2.99 -3.41
C SER A 21 7.12 -1.51 -3.35
N PHE A 22 6.54 -1.04 -2.24
CA PHE A 22 6.21 0.38 -2.07
C PHE A 22 7.45 1.27 -1.98
N LEU A 23 8.50 0.82 -1.29
CA LEU A 23 9.77 1.55 -1.22
C LEU A 23 10.39 1.73 -2.62
N SER A 24 10.33 0.69 -3.45
CA SER A 24 10.81 0.75 -4.84
C SER A 24 9.95 1.66 -5.69
N LEU A 25 8.62 1.58 -5.56
CA LEU A 25 7.69 2.49 -6.23
C LEU A 25 7.97 3.95 -5.87
N TYR A 26 8.15 4.27 -4.60
CA TYR A 26 8.41 5.65 -4.17
C TYR A 26 9.80 6.15 -4.54
N ARG A 27 10.75 5.24 -4.80
CA ARG A 27 12.08 5.60 -5.29
C ARG A 27 12.09 5.82 -6.81
N LEU A 28 11.31 5.05 -7.57
CA LEU A 28 11.28 5.11 -9.03
C LEU A 28 10.29 6.15 -9.57
N ALA A 29 9.24 6.47 -8.81
CA ALA A 29 8.22 7.43 -9.23
C ALA A 29 8.73 8.88 -9.41
N PRO A 30 9.65 9.43 -8.60
CA PRO A 30 10.10 10.81 -8.76
C PRO A 30 11.16 10.91 -9.88
N ASN A 31 10.89 11.72 -10.90
CA ASN A 31 11.90 12.18 -11.87
C ASN A 31 12.74 13.34 -11.31
N ARG A 32 13.20 13.21 -10.06
CA ARG A 32 13.98 14.19 -9.31
C ARG A 32 15.16 13.48 -8.64
N ASP A 33 16.15 14.24 -8.16
CA ASP A 33 17.34 13.68 -7.52
C ASP A 33 17.00 12.60 -6.48
N ALA A 34 17.77 11.52 -6.51
CA ALA A 34 17.54 10.34 -5.69
C ALA A 34 17.52 10.70 -4.19
N VAL A 35 16.32 10.72 -3.62
CA VAL A 35 16.12 10.94 -2.18
C VAL A 35 16.71 9.76 -1.41
N ALA A 36 17.42 10.03 -0.31
CA ALA A 36 17.99 8.99 0.53
C ALA A 36 16.91 8.01 1.01
N LEU A 37 17.18 6.70 0.88
CA LEU A 37 16.26 5.61 1.23
C LEU A 37 15.63 5.77 2.62
N LYS A 38 16.39 6.29 3.60
CA LYS A 38 15.92 6.54 4.97
C LYS A 38 14.70 7.47 5.04
N LYS A 39 14.59 8.44 4.12
CA LYS A 39 13.46 9.37 4.07
C LYS A 39 12.20 8.77 3.41
N LEU A 40 12.34 7.68 2.66
CA LEU A 40 11.23 6.97 2.00
C LEU A 40 10.58 5.91 2.89
N VAL A 41 11.31 5.43 3.90
CA VAL A 41 10.84 4.44 4.89
C VAL A 41 9.53 4.83 5.58
N PRO A 42 9.33 6.06 6.10
CA PRO A 42 8.09 6.38 6.81
C PRO A 42 6.85 6.26 5.92
N GLY A 43 6.91 6.77 4.67
CA GLY A 43 5.81 6.63 3.72
C GLY A 43 5.55 5.19 3.30
N ALA A 44 6.61 4.42 3.01
CA ALA A 44 6.48 3.01 2.63
C ALA A 44 5.91 2.15 3.77
N THR A 45 6.29 2.45 5.02
CA THR A 45 5.75 1.78 6.22
C THR A 45 4.26 2.05 6.36
N LEU A 46 3.87 3.33 6.26
CA LEU A 46 2.47 3.74 6.34
C LEU A 46 1.63 3.07 5.26
N ALA A 47 2.09 3.10 4.00
CA ALA A 47 1.41 2.47 2.88
C ALA A 47 1.24 0.96 3.08
N THR A 48 2.27 0.27 3.58
CA THR A 48 2.22 -1.17 3.88
C THR A 48 1.15 -1.47 4.93
N ILE A 49 1.10 -0.69 6.02
CA ILE A 49 0.09 -0.87 7.08
C ILE A 49 -1.31 -0.66 6.54
N LEU A 50 -1.55 0.46 5.84
CA LEU A 50 -2.85 0.76 5.24
C LEU A 50 -3.27 -0.31 4.24
N TRP A 51 -2.34 -0.83 3.44
CA TRP A 51 -2.64 -1.85 2.44
C TRP A 51 -3.01 -3.20 3.06
N ILE A 52 -2.35 -3.58 4.17
CA ILE A 52 -2.73 -4.76 4.96
C ILE A 52 -4.12 -4.59 5.57
N ILE A 53 -4.39 -3.43 6.20
CA ILE A 53 -5.71 -3.13 6.78
C ILE A 53 -6.79 -3.19 5.69
N LEU A 54 -6.54 -2.57 4.54
CA LEU A 54 -7.44 -2.61 3.38
C LEU A 54 -7.68 -4.06 2.93
N SER A 55 -6.64 -4.89 2.88
CA SER A 55 -6.77 -6.30 2.47
C SER A 55 -7.63 -7.10 3.44
N VAL A 56 -7.51 -6.86 4.74
CA VAL A 56 -8.36 -7.49 5.77
C VAL A 56 -9.81 -7.02 5.65
N LEU A 57 -10.04 -5.70 5.55
CA LEU A 57 -11.38 -5.14 5.35
C LEU A 57 -12.03 -5.67 4.08
N PHE A 58 -11.26 -5.76 2.99
CA PHE A 58 -11.75 -6.28 1.73
C PHE A 58 -12.07 -7.77 1.80
N SER A 59 -11.28 -8.56 2.54
CA SER A 59 -11.60 -9.97 2.79
C SER A 59 -12.95 -10.12 3.50
N ILE A 60 -13.22 -9.29 4.51
CA ILE A 60 -14.52 -9.28 5.22
C ILE A 60 -15.65 -8.84 4.25
N TYR A 61 -15.42 -7.83 3.43
CA TYR A 61 -16.38 -7.35 2.45
C TYR A 61 -16.79 -8.46 1.46
N VAL A 62 -15.81 -9.13 0.85
CA VAL A 62 -16.05 -10.21 -0.12
C VAL A 62 -16.78 -11.40 0.50
N GLN A 63 -16.47 -11.76 1.75
CA GLN A 63 -17.17 -12.84 2.45
C GLN A 63 -18.67 -12.57 2.62
N ASN A 64 -19.06 -11.32 2.87
CA ASN A 64 -20.46 -10.92 2.96
C ASN A 64 -21.13 -10.75 1.58
N PHE A 65 -20.35 -10.50 0.53
CA PHE A 65 -20.83 -10.23 -0.83
C PHE A 65 -21.32 -11.47 -1.59
N ASN A 66 -21.00 -12.67 -1.09
CA ASN A 66 -21.31 -13.93 -1.75
C ASN A 66 -22.83 -14.16 -1.94
N ASN A 67 -23.67 -13.57 -1.07
CA ASN A 67 -25.13 -13.66 -1.17
C ASN A 67 -25.73 -12.84 -2.33
N TYR A 68 -25.09 -11.74 -2.75
CA TYR A 68 -25.53 -10.91 -3.89
C TYR A 68 -24.99 -11.37 -5.25
N SER A 69 -24.00 -12.27 -5.23
CA SER A 69 -23.30 -12.75 -6.43
C SER A 69 -24.17 -13.68 -7.30
N ALA A 70 -25.24 -14.26 -6.74
CA ALA A 70 -26.11 -15.22 -7.42
C ALA A 70 -26.95 -14.59 -8.56
N GLU A 71 -27.22 -13.28 -8.50
CA GLU A 71 -28.08 -12.59 -9.48
C GLU A 71 -27.27 -11.95 -10.62
N PHE A 72 -26.06 -11.47 -10.34
CA PHE A 72 -25.24 -10.68 -11.27
C PHE A 72 -23.93 -11.34 -11.69
N GLY A 73 -23.58 -12.50 -11.13
CA GLY A 73 -22.46 -13.34 -11.55
C GLY A 73 -21.17 -12.57 -11.83
N ALA A 74 -20.67 -12.65 -13.07
CA ALA A 74 -19.40 -12.04 -13.49
C ALA A 74 -19.35 -10.51 -13.33
N LEU A 75 -20.48 -9.80 -13.41
CA LEU A 75 -20.52 -8.34 -13.23
C LEU A 75 -20.13 -7.96 -11.80
N SER A 76 -20.62 -8.70 -10.81
CA SER A 76 -20.30 -8.46 -9.40
C SER A 76 -18.82 -8.69 -9.10
N ALA A 77 -18.21 -9.73 -9.69
CA ALA A 77 -16.78 -10.01 -9.56
C ALA A 77 -15.92 -8.89 -10.16
N ALA A 78 -16.30 -8.34 -11.32
CA ALA A 78 -15.59 -7.23 -11.95
C ALA A 78 -15.61 -5.97 -11.06
N VAL A 79 -16.78 -5.63 -10.49
CA VAL A 79 -16.93 -4.48 -9.58
C VAL A 79 -16.08 -4.66 -8.33
N VAL A 80 -16.07 -5.85 -7.74
CA VAL A 80 -15.27 -6.19 -6.55
C VAL A 80 -13.78 -5.99 -6.84
N ILE A 81 -13.28 -6.50 -7.96
CA ILE A 81 -11.88 -6.30 -8.38
C ILE A 81 -11.59 -4.81 -8.60
N MET A 82 -12.50 -4.09 -9.27
CA MET A 82 -12.33 -2.66 -9.53
C MET A 82 -12.27 -1.86 -8.24
N LEU A 83 -13.10 -2.18 -7.25
CA LEU A 83 -13.11 -1.57 -5.93
C LEU A 83 -11.81 -1.84 -5.18
N TRP A 84 -11.30 -3.07 -5.25
CA TRP A 84 -10.02 -3.45 -4.66
C TRP A 84 -8.85 -2.65 -5.25
N LEU A 85 -8.81 -2.54 -6.58
CA LEU A 85 -7.80 -1.76 -7.30
C LEU A 85 -7.90 -0.28 -6.96
N TYR A 86 -9.12 0.27 -6.90
CA TYR A 86 -9.37 1.66 -6.58
C TYR A 86 -8.81 2.03 -5.20
N TYR A 87 -9.16 1.27 -4.16
CA TYR A 87 -8.65 1.54 -2.82
C TYR A 87 -7.16 1.23 -2.68
N SER A 88 -6.65 0.22 -3.38
CA SER A 88 -5.21 -0.05 -3.40
C SER A 88 -4.45 1.15 -3.97
N ALA A 89 -4.89 1.70 -5.10
CA ALA A 89 -4.31 2.90 -5.69
C ALA A 89 -4.37 4.11 -4.74
N PHE A 90 -5.50 4.28 -4.03
CA PHE A 90 -5.65 5.33 -3.02
C PHE A 90 -4.62 5.20 -1.89
N VAL A 91 -4.39 3.99 -1.37
CA VAL A 91 -3.39 3.74 -0.33
C VAL A 91 -1.98 4.08 -0.81
N VAL A 92 -1.63 3.70 -2.05
CA VAL A 92 -0.33 4.02 -2.65
C VAL A 92 -0.16 5.54 -2.80
N ALA A 93 -1.17 6.22 -3.35
CA ALA A 93 -1.13 7.66 -3.53
C ALA A 93 -1.01 8.39 -2.18
N PHE A 94 -1.77 7.96 -1.18
CA PHE A 94 -1.73 8.55 0.16
C PHE A 94 -0.35 8.41 0.81
N GLY A 95 0.25 7.21 0.75
CA GLY A 95 1.59 6.99 1.27
C GLY A 95 2.66 7.81 0.54
N ALA A 96 2.51 8.03 -0.77
CA ALA A 96 3.41 8.89 -1.55
C ALA A 96 3.30 10.37 -1.15
N ILE A 97 2.08 10.88 -0.97
CA ILE A 97 1.84 12.27 -0.52
C ILE A 97 2.43 12.47 0.88
N PHE A 98 2.15 11.55 1.80
CA PHE A 98 2.72 11.59 3.15
C PHE A 98 4.25 11.61 3.12
N ASN A 99 4.85 10.80 2.23
CA ASN A 99 6.29 10.76 2.07
C ASN A 99 6.85 12.09 1.53
N SER A 100 6.18 12.71 0.57
CA SER A 100 6.57 14.03 0.03
C SER A 100 6.55 15.10 1.11
N GLU A 101 5.46 15.18 1.87
CA GLU A 101 5.28 16.15 2.95
C GLU A 101 6.32 15.96 4.07
N ALA A 102 6.65 14.72 4.41
CA ALA A 102 7.68 14.40 5.40
C ALA A 102 9.10 14.81 4.93
N ILE A 103 9.38 14.71 3.62
CA ILE A 103 10.65 15.13 3.04
C ILE A 103 10.76 16.66 3.02
N ASP A 104 9.68 17.35 2.64
CA ASP A 104 9.64 18.81 2.54
C ASP A 104 9.77 19.48 3.91
N ASN A 105 9.08 18.98 4.94
CA ASN A 105 9.23 19.49 6.32
C ASN A 105 10.66 19.31 6.88
N ALA A 106 11.40 18.32 6.39
CA ALA A 106 12.80 18.10 6.77
C ALA A 106 13.79 19.03 6.05
N LYS A 107 13.32 19.86 5.10
CA LYS A 107 14.12 20.88 4.42
C LYS A 107 13.85 22.23 5.08
N PRO A 108 14.77 22.78 5.90
CA PRO A 108 14.57 24.09 6.50
C PRO A 108 14.42 25.12 5.37
N TYR A 109 13.50 26.05 5.57
CA TYR A 109 12.79 26.95 4.65
C TYR A 109 13.68 27.91 3.82
N ALA A 110 14.74 27.43 3.18
CA ALA A 110 15.50 28.19 2.21
C ALA A 110 14.96 27.86 0.81
N VAL A 111 14.39 28.89 0.17
CA VAL A 111 13.97 28.96 -1.24
C VAL A 111 12.54 28.50 -1.51
N ARG A 112 11.59 29.29 -0.99
CA ARG A 112 10.32 29.56 -1.68
C ARG A 112 10.53 30.78 -2.57
N VAL A 113 10.98 30.60 -3.80
CA VAL A 113 11.02 31.67 -4.81
C VAL A 113 10.69 31.07 -6.19
N TYR A 114 9.50 31.47 -6.66
CA TYR A 114 8.75 31.16 -7.91
C TYR A 114 8.11 29.79 -8.06
#